data_AF-A0A6I7YKE8-F1
#
_entry.id   AF-A0A6I7YKE8-F1
#
_cell.length_a   1.000
_cell.length_b   1.000
_cell.length_c   1.000
_cell.angle_alpha   90.00
_cell.angle_beta   90.00
_cell.angle_gamma   90.00
#
_symmetry.space_group_name_H-M   'P 1'
#
loop_
_entity.id
_entity.type
_entity.pdbx_description
1 polymer ?
#
loop_
_entity_poly.entity_id
_entity_poly.type
_entity_poly.pdbx_seq_one_letter_code
_entity_poly.pdbx_strand_id
1 'polypeptide(L)'
;MVFLLDSSKVWVPIVIGIAIGMMSIRNHKKSEQHKKQWQDGGEIGAEVHDDHDQFLRLESGQGRIMIGEDEDNLDIDQVAEDDFAIFVPAGKWHNFVNKGSEPAKLYSIYAAPEHVKGTVHETKEDADNDPNEQH
;
A
#
# COMPACT_ATOMS: atom_id res chain seq x y z
N MET A 1 -46.43 25.74 -24.04
CA MET A 1 -45.40 24.72 -23.78
C MET A 1 -44.01 25.34 -23.81
N VAL A 2 -43.74 26.36 -22.98
CA VAL A 2 -42.42 27.00 -22.84
C VAL A 2 -42.24 27.40 -21.37
N PHE A 3 -42.46 26.45 -20.45
CA PHE A 3 -42.22 26.65 -19.01
C PHE A 3 -41.38 25.52 -18.40
N LEU A 4 -41.01 24.52 -19.22
CA LEU A 4 -40.24 23.35 -18.81
C LEU A 4 -38.78 23.39 -19.27
N LEU A 5 -38.40 24.33 -20.14
CA LEU A 5 -37.05 24.38 -20.75
C LEU A 5 -36.08 25.37 -20.07
N ASP A 6 -36.54 26.22 -19.14
CA ASP A 6 -35.68 27.24 -18.51
C ASP A 6 -35.34 26.98 -17.02
N SER A 7 -35.96 25.95 -16.43
CA SER A 7 -35.71 25.58 -15.01
C SER A 7 -34.36 24.87 -14.81
N SER A 8 -33.72 24.41 -15.89
CA SER A 8 -32.42 23.73 -15.84
C SER A 8 -31.31 24.63 -15.34
N LYS A 9 -31.34 25.94 -15.64
CA LYS A 9 -30.33 26.91 -15.13
C LYS A 9 -30.40 27.12 -13.62
N VAL A 10 -31.50 26.74 -12.97
CA VAL A 10 -31.71 26.88 -11.52
C VAL A 10 -31.56 25.54 -10.80
N TRP A 11 -32.15 24.47 -11.33
CA TRP A 11 -32.17 23.17 -10.65
C TRP A 11 -30.89 22.35 -10.85
N VAL A 12 -30.22 22.45 -12.01
CA VAL A 12 -28.96 21.73 -12.27
C VAL A 12 -27.85 22.08 -11.26
N PRO A 13 -27.55 23.36 -10.96
CA PRO A 13 -26.54 23.68 -9.94
C PRO A 13 -26.94 23.23 -8.52
N ILE A 14 -28.23 23.19 -8.19
CA ILE A 14 -28.72 22.67 -6.90
C ILE A 14 -28.44 21.17 -6.79
N VAL A 15 -28.75 20.38 -7.82
CA VAL A 15 -28.49 18.93 -7.82
C VAL A 15 -26.99 18.63 -7.79
N ILE A 16 -26.18 19.39 -8.54
CA ILE A 16 -24.72 19.26 -8.52
C ILE A 16 -24.18 19.59 -7.11
N GLY A 17 -24.65 20.66 -6.48
CA GLY A 17 -24.25 21.02 -5.12
C GLY A 17 -24.60 19.94 -4.09
N ILE A 18 -25.80 19.35 -4.19
CA ILE A 18 -26.22 18.23 -3.33
C ILE A 18 -25.33 17.01 -3.57
N ALA A 19 -25.04 16.66 -4.83
CA ALA A 19 -24.19 15.52 -5.18
C ALA A 19 -22.74 15.69 -4.67
N ILE A 20 -22.14 16.87 -4.86
CA ILE A 20 -20.80 17.21 -4.35
C ILE A 20 -20.80 17.20 -2.81
N GLY A 21 -21.83 17.76 -2.17
CA GLY A 21 -21.97 17.73 -0.71
C GLY A 21 -22.05 16.30 -0.16
N MET A 22 -22.89 15.44 -0.76
CA MET A 22 -22.99 14.03 -0.39
C MET A 22 -21.68 13.26 -0.62
N MET A 23 -21.00 13.51 -1.75
CA MET A 23 -19.71 12.89 -2.05
C MET A 23 -18.63 13.34 -1.06
N SER A 24 -18.61 14.62 -0.68
CA SER A 24 -17.69 15.17 0.31
C SER A 24 -17.92 14.56 1.70
N ILE A 25 -19.18 14.41 2.12
CA ILE A 25 -19.53 13.75 3.39
C ILE A 25 -19.13 12.27 3.37
N ARG A 26 -19.39 11.56 2.26
CA ARG A 26 -18.99 10.15 2.11
C ARG A 26 -17.49 9.98 2.13
N ASN A 27 -16.75 10.82 1.40
CA ASN A 27 -15.30 10.81 1.40
C ASN A 27 -14.72 11.15 2.78
N HIS A 28 -15.29 12.13 3.47
CA HIS A 28 -14.88 12.47 4.83
C HIS A 28 -15.10 11.28 5.79
N LYS A 29 -16.30 10.67 5.79
CA LYS A 29 -16.57 9.48 6.62
C LYS A 29 -15.64 8.30 6.30
N LYS A 30 -15.37 8.03 5.02
CA LYS A 30 -14.39 7.01 4.60
C LYS A 30 -12.98 7.34 5.07
N SER A 31 -12.57 8.60 4.96
CA SER A 31 -11.29 9.08 5.47
C SER A 31 -11.19 8.87 6.98
N GLU A 32 -12.21 9.21 7.75
CA GLU A 32 -12.21 8.99 9.21
C GLU A 32 -12.19 7.50 9.58
N GLN A 33 -12.86 6.64 8.81
CA GLN A 33 -12.78 5.19 8.99
C GLN A 33 -11.39 4.64 8.72
N HIS A 34 -10.74 5.04 7.62
CA HIS A 34 -9.34 4.69 7.35
C HIS A 34 -8.43 5.24 8.44
N LYS A 35 -8.53 6.52 8.82
CA LYS A 35 -7.72 7.06 9.92
C LYS A 35 -7.86 6.24 11.20
N LYS A 36 -9.08 5.79 11.52
CA LYS A 36 -9.34 4.96 12.70
C LYS A 36 -8.74 3.55 12.60
N GLN A 37 -8.74 2.95 11.40
CA GLN A 37 -8.05 1.69 11.15
C GLN A 37 -6.53 1.82 11.26
N TRP A 38 -5.97 3.02 11.07
CA TRP A 38 -4.54 3.30 11.10
C TRP A 38 -4.08 4.00 12.39
N GLN A 39 -4.99 4.20 13.35
CA GLN A 39 -4.71 4.70 14.70
C GLN A 39 -4.06 3.60 15.57
N ASP A 40 -3.80 3.89 16.85
CA ASP A 40 -3.18 2.96 17.81
C ASP A 40 -3.75 1.53 17.72
N GLY A 41 -2.86 0.56 17.52
CA GLY A 41 -3.18 -0.86 17.33
C GLY A 41 -3.70 -1.23 15.94
N GLY A 42 -3.76 -0.30 15.00
CA GLY A 42 -4.12 -0.54 13.60
C GLY A 42 -3.11 -1.41 12.86
N GLU A 43 -3.59 -2.31 12.02
CA GLU A 43 -2.75 -3.22 11.22
C GLU A 43 -3.03 -3.07 9.73
N ILE A 44 -2.00 -3.31 8.91
CA ILE A 44 -2.16 -3.37 7.45
C ILE A 44 -2.94 -4.65 7.08
N GLY A 45 -2.69 -5.73 7.83
CA GLY A 45 -3.17 -7.08 7.51
C GLY A 45 -2.02 -7.93 6.99
N ALA A 46 -2.04 -9.21 7.35
CA ALA A 46 -1.01 -10.15 6.94
C ALA A 46 -1.12 -10.48 5.44
N GLU A 47 -0.02 -10.33 4.72
CA GLU A 47 0.05 -10.61 3.28
C GLU A 47 1.25 -11.51 2.96
N VAL A 48 1.12 -12.31 1.89
CA VAL A 48 2.21 -13.08 1.30
C VAL A 48 2.21 -12.76 -0.18
N HIS A 49 3.34 -12.31 -0.71
CA HIS A 49 3.54 -12.06 -2.13
C HIS A 49 4.56 -13.08 -2.66
N ASP A 50 4.10 -14.13 -3.35
CA ASP A 50 4.94 -15.26 -3.74
C ASP A 50 5.90 -14.96 -4.89
N ASP A 51 5.58 -13.93 -5.68
CA ASP A 51 6.20 -13.68 -6.98
C ASP A 51 7.07 -12.42 -7.01
N HIS A 52 7.07 -11.58 -5.96
CA HIS A 52 7.84 -10.34 -5.97
C HIS A 52 8.23 -9.88 -4.56
N ASP A 53 9.36 -9.17 -4.48
CA ASP A 53 9.82 -8.57 -3.23
C ASP A 53 9.03 -7.29 -2.94
N GLN A 54 8.92 -6.96 -1.66
CA GLN A 54 8.28 -5.74 -1.21
C GLN A 54 9.23 -4.91 -0.35
N PHE A 55 9.32 -3.62 -0.69
CA PHE A 55 10.02 -2.62 0.10
C PHE A 55 9.01 -1.72 0.79
N LEU A 56 9.17 -1.55 2.10
CA LEU A 56 8.35 -0.67 2.91
C LEU A 56 9.21 0.43 3.53
N ARG A 57 8.73 1.67 3.46
CA ARG A 57 9.35 2.81 4.13
C ARG A 57 8.40 3.36 5.19
N LEU A 58 8.86 3.45 6.44
CA LEU A 58 8.14 4.10 7.52
C LEU A 58 8.54 5.58 7.60
N GLU A 59 7.72 6.44 7.03
CA GLU A 59 7.94 7.89 6.97
C GLU A 59 7.70 8.57 8.32
N SER A 60 6.77 8.06 9.13
CA SER A 60 6.53 8.57 10.48
C SER A 60 5.77 7.57 11.33
N GLY A 61 6.02 7.57 12.64
CA GLY A 61 5.33 6.71 13.62
C GLY A 61 6.21 5.52 14.04
N GLN A 62 5.61 4.60 14.80
CA GLN A 62 6.30 3.41 15.32
C GLN A 62 5.41 2.20 15.15
N GLY A 63 5.96 1.08 14.71
CA GLY A 63 5.19 -0.15 14.53
C GLY A 63 6.03 -1.40 14.68
N ARG A 64 5.37 -2.51 14.97
CA ARG A 64 5.97 -3.84 15.03
C ARG A 64 5.90 -4.46 13.64
N ILE A 65 7.05 -4.81 13.07
CA ILE A 65 7.17 -5.59 11.84
C ILE A 65 7.44 -7.05 12.19
N MET A 66 6.69 -7.95 11.57
CA MET A 66 6.85 -9.39 11.70
C MET A 66 7.04 -9.97 10.31
N ILE A 67 8.08 -10.79 10.11
CA ILE A 67 8.40 -11.44 8.82
C ILE A 67 8.86 -12.87 9.11
N GLY A 68 8.35 -13.85 8.37
CA GLY A 68 8.64 -15.27 8.59
C GLY A 68 8.14 -16.18 7.49
N GLU A 69 8.25 -17.49 7.72
CA GLU A 69 7.58 -18.48 6.88
C GLU A 69 6.06 -18.41 7.07
N ASP A 70 5.63 -18.24 8.32
CA ASP A 70 4.24 -18.06 8.73
C ASP A 70 4.16 -17.25 10.04
N GLU A 71 2.95 -17.02 10.56
CA GLU A 71 2.72 -16.24 11.79
C GLU A 71 3.36 -16.86 13.05
N ASP A 72 3.55 -18.19 13.07
CA ASP A 72 4.11 -18.93 14.19
C ASP A 72 5.64 -19.15 14.06
N ASN A 73 6.21 -18.96 12.87
CA ASN A 73 7.64 -19.11 12.56
C ASN A 73 8.25 -17.82 11.95
N LEU A 74 8.55 -16.86 12.83
CA LEU A 74 9.09 -15.54 12.47
C LEU A 74 10.62 -15.51 12.45
N ASP A 75 11.19 -15.03 11.35
CA ASP A 75 12.61 -14.68 11.21
C ASP A 75 12.90 -13.29 11.83
N ILE A 76 11.95 -12.37 11.70
CA ILE A 76 12.02 -11.00 12.19
C ILE A 76 10.76 -10.69 12.98
N ASP A 77 10.95 -10.16 14.19
CA ASP A 77 9.92 -9.60 15.04
C ASP A 77 10.51 -8.41 15.79
N GLN A 78 10.35 -7.21 15.24
CA GLN A 78 11.05 -6.02 15.73
C GLN A 78 10.16 -4.79 15.68
N VAL A 79 10.52 -3.78 16.48
CA VAL A 79 9.92 -2.45 16.40
C VAL A 79 10.71 -1.63 15.39
N ALA A 80 10.00 -1.12 14.39
CA ALA A 80 10.49 -0.16 13.42
C ALA A 80 10.00 1.25 13.80
N GLU A 81 10.88 2.23 13.65
CA GLU A 81 10.63 3.64 13.94
C GLU A 81 10.63 4.47 12.67
N ASP A 82 10.36 5.76 12.80
CA ASP A 82 10.52 6.68 11.69
C ASP A 82 11.92 6.59 11.12
N ASP A 83 12.02 6.82 9.82
CA ASP A 83 13.26 6.66 9.07
C ASP A 83 13.76 5.23 8.81
N PHE A 84 13.00 4.20 9.22
CA PHE A 84 13.33 2.82 8.87
C PHE A 84 12.87 2.41 7.46
N ALA A 85 13.68 1.56 6.85
CA ALA A 85 13.38 0.84 5.62
C ALA A 85 13.32 -0.66 5.92
N ILE A 86 12.28 -1.32 5.41
CA ILE A 86 12.02 -2.74 5.63
C ILE A 86 11.99 -3.42 4.28
N PHE A 87 12.77 -4.50 4.15
CA PHE A 87 12.78 -5.36 2.98
C PHE A 87 12.07 -6.67 3.32
N VAL A 88 11.01 -6.98 2.57
CA VAL A 88 10.24 -8.20 2.69
C VAL A 88 10.53 -9.05 1.44
N PRO A 89 11.23 -10.18 1.60
CA PRO A 89 11.49 -11.09 0.48
C PRO A 89 10.21 -11.76 -0.03
N ALA A 90 10.17 -12.09 -1.32
CA ALA A 90 9.12 -12.86 -1.94
C ALA A 90 8.89 -14.20 -1.20
N GLY A 91 7.62 -14.58 -1.08
CA GLY A 91 7.18 -15.81 -0.42
C GLY A 91 7.26 -15.79 1.11
N LYS A 92 7.60 -14.65 1.72
CA LYS A 92 7.56 -14.50 3.18
C LYS A 92 6.22 -13.95 3.64
N TRP A 93 5.69 -14.57 4.69
CA TRP A 93 4.61 -13.99 5.46
C TRP A 93 5.11 -12.76 6.17
N HIS A 94 4.34 -11.68 6.13
CA HIS A 94 4.67 -10.48 6.89
C HIS A 94 3.42 -9.72 7.31
N ASN A 95 3.55 -9.01 8.43
CA ASN A 95 2.52 -8.08 8.89
C ASN A 95 3.16 -6.89 9.60
N PHE A 96 2.50 -5.74 9.54
CA PHE A 96 2.88 -4.52 10.25
C PHE A 96 1.73 -4.06 11.13
N VAL A 97 2.04 -3.83 12.41
CA VAL A 97 1.08 -3.35 13.41
C VAL A 97 1.57 -2.03 13.97
N ASN A 98 0.76 -0.98 13.88
CA ASN A 98 1.03 0.30 14.52
C ASN A 98 1.09 0.11 16.05
N LYS A 99 2.20 0.54 16.66
CA LYS A 99 2.44 0.50 18.12
C LYS A 99 2.53 1.90 18.73
N GLY A 100 2.48 2.93 17.90
CA GLY A 100 2.47 4.32 18.35
C GLY A 100 1.06 4.80 18.71
N SER A 101 1.00 5.83 19.55
CA SER A 101 -0.24 6.55 19.86
C SER A 101 -0.74 7.43 18.70
N GLU A 102 0.10 7.64 17.69
CA GLU A 102 -0.19 8.43 16.49
C GLU A 102 -0.24 7.52 15.25
N PRO A 103 -0.97 7.91 14.18
CA PRO A 103 -1.01 7.12 12.95
C PRO A 103 0.36 6.97 12.29
N ALA A 104 0.74 5.73 11.98
CA ALA A 104 1.92 5.44 11.19
C ALA A 104 1.71 5.81 9.71
N LYS A 105 2.71 6.40 9.07
CA LYS A 105 2.72 6.68 7.63
C LYS A 105 3.76 5.80 6.96
N LEU A 106 3.31 4.97 6.03
CA LEU A 106 4.17 4.10 5.26
C LEU A 106 3.81 4.14 3.79
N TYR A 107 4.80 3.90 2.94
CA TYR A 107 4.58 3.60 1.53
C TYR A 107 5.26 2.28 1.16
N SER A 108 4.71 1.63 0.14
CA SER A 108 5.18 0.36 -0.38
C SER A 108 5.68 0.54 -1.81
N ILE A 109 6.81 -0.09 -2.14
CA ILE A 109 7.29 -0.30 -3.50
C ILE A 109 7.39 -1.79 -3.72
N TYR A 110 6.79 -2.29 -4.80
CA TYR A 110 6.82 -3.69 -5.19
C TYR A 110 7.84 -3.87 -6.33
N ALA A 111 8.75 -4.81 -6.18
CA ALA A 111 9.80 -5.10 -7.17
C ALA A 111 9.52 -6.44 -7.83
N ALA A 112 9.00 -6.41 -9.06
CA ALA A 112 8.82 -7.62 -9.85
C ALA A 112 10.17 -8.27 -10.18
N PRO A 113 10.25 -9.61 -10.26
CA PRO A 113 11.46 -10.31 -10.64
C PRO A 113 11.83 -9.95 -12.08
N GLU A 114 13.04 -9.44 -12.23
CA GLU A 114 13.55 -8.97 -13.52
C GLU A 114 14.00 -10.13 -14.43
N HIS A 115 14.50 -11.23 -13.85
CA HIS A 115 14.97 -12.40 -14.59
C HIS A 115 14.13 -13.65 -14.33
N VAL A 116 14.17 -14.57 -15.29
CA VAL A 116 13.53 -15.89 -15.15
C VAL A 116 14.12 -16.62 -13.94
N LYS A 117 13.25 -17.26 -13.14
CA LYS A 117 13.66 -18.02 -11.96
C LYS A 117 14.72 -19.07 -12.32
N GLY A 118 15.86 -19.03 -11.66
CA GLY A 118 16.98 -19.95 -11.88
C GLY A 118 18.01 -19.48 -12.92
N THR A 119 17.86 -18.29 -13.48
CA THR A 119 18.90 -17.63 -14.27
C THR A 119 20.12 -17.37 -13.39
N VAL A 120 21.29 -17.83 -13.84
CA VAL A 120 22.60 -17.55 -13.25
C VAL A 120 23.52 -17.13 -14.39
N HIS A 121 24.04 -15.92 -14.34
CA HIS A 121 25.08 -15.47 -15.27
C HIS A 121 26.42 -15.46 -14.55
N GLU A 122 27.34 -16.34 -14.94
CA GLU A 122 28.68 -16.40 -14.34
C GLU A 122 29.55 -15.22 -14.80
N THR A 123 29.26 -14.68 -15.97
CA THR A 123 29.96 -13.52 -16.53
C THR A 123 28.98 -12.44 -16.96
N LYS A 124 29.47 -11.20 -17.02
CA LYS A 124 28.71 -10.07 -17.55
C LYS A 124 28.28 -10.30 -19.00
N GLU A 125 29.12 -10.96 -19.80
CA GLU A 125 28.81 -11.27 -21.19
C GLU A 125 27.64 -12.26 -21.30
N ASP A 126 27.48 -13.18 -20.34
CA ASP A 126 26.33 -14.09 -20.32
C ASP A 126 25.02 -13.36 -20.01
N ALA A 127 25.05 -12.36 -19.12
CA ALA A 127 23.91 -11.49 -18.83
C ALA A 127 23.56 -10.62 -20.04
N ASP A 128 24.55 -9.95 -20.63
CA ASP A 128 24.33 -9.07 -21.79
C ASP A 128 23.77 -9.83 -23.01
N ASN A 129 23.99 -11.15 -23.10
CA ASN A 129 23.50 -12.02 -24.18
C ASN A 129 22.25 -12.85 -23.80
N ASP A 130 21.70 -12.73 -22.59
CA ASP A 130 20.50 -13.50 -22.23
C ASP A 130 19.27 -12.96 -22.99
N PRO A 131 18.58 -13.79 -23.79
CA PRO A 131 17.40 -13.36 -24.53
C PRO A 131 16.20 -13.00 -23.64
N ASN A 132 16.27 -13.29 -22.34
CA ASN A 132 15.27 -12.94 -21.35
C ASN A 132 15.61 -11.65 -20.58
N GLU A 133 16.75 -11.01 -20.84
CA GLU A 133 17.08 -9.67 -20.32
C GLU A 133 16.40 -8.60 -21.18
N GLN A 134 15.72 -7.66 -20.52
CA GLN A 134 15.21 -6.46 -21.17
C GLN A 134 16.30 -5.37 -21.12
N HIS A 135 16.93 -5.08 -22.26
CA HIS A 135 17.90 -4.00 -22.43
C HIS A 135 17.24 -2.63 -22.66
#